data_AF-A0A8T4Y5M0-F1
#
_entry.id   AF-A0A8T4Y5M0-F1
#
_cell.length_a   1.000
_cell.length_b   1.000
_cell.length_c   1.000
_cell.angle_alpha   90.00
_cell.angle_beta   90.00
_cell.angle_gamma   90.00
#
_symmetry.space_group_name_H-M   'P 1'
#
loop_
_entity.id
_entity.type
_entity.pdbx_description
1 polymer ?
#
loop_
_entity_poly.entity_id
_entity_poly.type
_entity_poly.pdbx_seq_one_letter_code
_entity_poly.pdbx_strand_id
1 'polypeptide(L)'
;MTHIVEKGATVADLLLDHIPNKHLSVSKIWKETLFRTLKGEHLQEKNGTPVLKNYLVIINGKSAKLKDCLKEGDEITIMPPFGGG
;
A
#
# COMPACT_ATOMS: atom_id res chain seq x y z
N MET A 1 -2.46 14.51 4.20
CA MET A 1 -1.04 14.58 3.78
C MET A 1 -1.00 14.36 2.28
N THR A 2 -0.37 15.25 1.52
CA THR A 2 -0.37 15.19 0.05
C THR A 2 0.89 14.49 -0.45
N HIS A 3 0.73 13.56 -1.39
CA HIS A 3 1.84 12.82 -2.01
C HIS A 3 1.88 13.10 -3.51
N ILE A 4 3.08 13.40 -4.03
CA ILE A 4 3.33 13.63 -5.45
C ILE A 4 3.96 12.35 -5.99
N VAL A 5 3.24 11.60 -6.81
CA VAL A 5 3.69 10.34 -7.41
C VAL A 5 3.91 10.50 -8.91
N GLU A 6 4.70 9.60 -9.50
CA GLU A 6 4.91 9.59 -10.94
C GLU A 6 3.62 9.23 -11.70
N LYS A 7 3.54 9.68 -12.96
CA LYS A 7 2.38 9.40 -13.81
C LYS A 7 2.29 7.90 -14.08
N GLY A 8 1.16 7.29 -13.72
CA GLY A 8 0.94 5.86 -13.85
C GLY A 8 1.40 5.05 -12.65
N ALA A 9 1.86 5.70 -11.58
CA ALA A 9 2.13 5.02 -10.32
C ALA A 9 0.89 4.28 -9.80
N THR A 10 1.11 3.08 -9.28
CA THR A 10 0.06 2.26 -8.69
C THR A 10 -0.05 2.48 -7.19
N VAL A 11 -1.12 1.98 -6.60
CA VAL A 11 -1.26 1.91 -5.14
C VAL A 11 -0.09 1.13 -4.52
N ALA A 12 0.37 0.06 -5.17
CA ALA A 12 1.53 -0.71 -4.71
C ALA A 12 2.77 0.17 -4.60
N ASP A 13 3.08 0.96 -5.64
CA ASP A 13 4.24 1.85 -5.67
C ASP A 13 4.16 2.93 -4.58
N LEU A 14 2.95 3.47 -4.34
CA LEU A 14 2.73 4.44 -3.28
C LEU A 14 3.02 3.83 -1.89
N LEU A 15 2.50 2.63 -1.62
CA LEU A 15 2.58 1.98 -0.31
C LEU A 15 3.94 1.32 -0.05
N LEU A 16 4.59 0.80 -1.08
CA LEU A 16 5.90 0.13 -0.98
C LEU A 16 7.05 1.12 -1.00
N ASP A 17 6.99 2.14 -1.85
CA ASP A 17 8.17 2.95 -2.13
C ASP A 17 7.94 4.40 -1.76
N HIS A 18 6.86 5.02 -2.22
CA HIS A 18 6.72 6.47 -2.07
C HIS A 18 6.55 6.93 -0.62
N ILE A 19 5.63 6.30 0.14
CA ILE A 19 5.43 6.63 1.56
C ILE A 19 6.66 6.21 2.39
N PRO A 20 7.17 4.97 2.28
CA PRO A 20 8.33 4.54 3.07
C PRO A 20 9.60 5.34 2.80
N ASN A 21 9.85 5.74 1.54
CA ASN A 21 11.04 6.53 1.20
C ASN A 21 10.99 7.95 1.78
N LYS A 22 9.79 8.53 1.94
CA LYS A 22 9.62 9.80 2.66
C LYS A 22 9.80 9.67 4.18
N HIS A 23 9.59 8.47 4.72
CA HIS A 23 9.62 8.20 6.15
C HIS A 23 10.58 7.05 6.48
N LEU A 24 11.86 7.21 6.14
CA LEU A 24 12.89 6.16 6.26
C LEU A 24 12.95 5.54 7.67
N SER A 25 12.78 6.33 8.72
CA SER A 25 12.82 5.89 10.12
C SER A 25 11.73 4.87 10.49
N VAL A 26 10.58 4.90 9.81
CA VAL A 26 9.45 3.98 10.03
C VAL A 26 9.14 3.10 8.81
N SER A 27 9.94 3.22 7.75
CA SER A 27 9.77 2.53 6.47
C SER A 27 9.67 1.01 6.65
N LYS A 28 10.57 0.42 7.44
CA LYS A 28 10.61 -1.02 7.73
C LYS A 28 9.34 -1.47 8.46
N ILE A 29 8.98 -0.76 9.54
CA ILE A 29 7.79 -1.06 10.35
C ILE A 29 6.53 -0.94 9.48
N TRP A 30 6.43 0.09 8.65
CA TRP A 30 5.33 0.30 7.72
C TRP A 30 5.16 -0.89 6.76
N LYS A 31 6.24 -1.29 6.08
CA LYS A 31 6.22 -2.40 5.14
C LYS A 31 5.85 -3.72 5.82
N GLU A 32 6.42 -4.00 6.98
CA GLU A 32 6.11 -5.19 7.78
C GLU A 32 4.69 -5.18 8.35
N THR A 33 4.11 -4.00 8.60
CA THR A 33 2.75 -3.83 9.11
C THR A 33 1.71 -4.07 8.01
N LEU A 34 1.91 -3.49 6.83
CA LEU A 34 0.95 -3.56 5.73
C LEU A 34 1.06 -4.83 4.89
N PHE A 35 2.27 -5.37 4.69
CA PHE A 35 2.48 -6.49 3.78
C PHE A 35 2.81 -7.77 4.54
N ARG A 36 2.37 -8.91 4.01
CA ARG A 36 2.78 -10.21 4.56
C ARG A 36 4.23 -10.46 4.17
N THR A 37 5.02 -10.90 5.15
CA THR A 37 6.42 -11.27 4.98
C THR A 37 6.60 -12.74 5.30
N LEU A 38 7.36 -13.47 4.48
CA LEU A 38 7.77 -14.84 4.73
C LEU A 38 9.30 -14.90 4.70
N LYS A 39 9.92 -15.41 5.78
CA LYS A 39 11.39 -15.49 5.94
C LYS A 39 12.15 -14.17 5.69
N GLY A 40 11.53 -13.03 5.99
CA GLY A 40 12.16 -11.71 5.82
C GLY A 40 11.94 -11.05 4.46
N GLU A 41 11.30 -11.75 3.51
CA GLU A 41 10.92 -11.20 2.20
C GLU A 41 9.41 -10.95 2.11
N HIS A 42 9.00 -9.94 1.37
CA HIS A 42 7.58 -9.69 1.11
C HIS A 42 7.00 -10.80 0.25
N LEU A 43 5.89 -11.39 0.70
CA LEU A 43 5.13 -12.32 -0.14
C LEU A 43 4.60 -11.54 -1.34
N GLN A 44 4.79 -12.09 -2.53
CA GLN A 44 4.25 -11.56 -3.77
C GLN A 44 3.31 -12.59 -4.38
N GLU A 45 2.27 -12.11 -5.05
CA GLU A 45 1.47 -12.92 -5.94
C GLU A 45 2.26 -13.32 -7.19
N LYS A 46 1.73 -14.27 -7.98
CA LYS A 46 2.36 -14.73 -9.24
C LYS A 46 2.65 -13.61 -10.25
N ASN A 47 2.00 -12.46 -10.11
CA ASN A 47 2.15 -11.28 -10.95
C ASN A 47 3.17 -10.25 -10.39
N GLY A 48 3.89 -10.57 -9.31
CA GLY A 48 4.85 -9.69 -8.66
C GLY A 48 4.23 -8.66 -7.70
N THR A 49 2.90 -8.62 -7.55
CA THR A 49 2.23 -7.69 -6.63
C THR A 49 2.42 -8.15 -5.19
N PRO A 50 2.83 -7.28 -4.25
CA PRO A 50 2.98 -7.67 -2.85
C PRO A 50 1.63 -8.05 -2.23
N VAL A 51 1.63 -9.02 -1.33
CA VAL A 51 0.42 -9.48 -0.63
C VAL A 51 0.19 -8.58 0.58
N LEU A 52 -0.87 -7.78 0.51
CA LEU A 52 -1.34 -7.00 1.66
C LEU A 52 -1.79 -7.94 2.79
N LYS A 53 -1.55 -7.56 4.04
CA LYS A 53 -2.28 -8.10 5.19
C LYS A 53 -3.75 -7.68 5.08
N ASN A 54 -4.58 -8.04 6.07
CA ASN A 54 -6.02 -7.80 6.08
C ASN A 54 -6.44 -6.31 6.16
N TYR A 55 -5.59 -5.39 5.69
CA TYR A 55 -5.90 -3.97 5.54
C TYR A 55 -6.82 -3.76 4.34
N LEU A 56 -7.66 -2.73 4.42
CA LEU A 56 -8.51 -2.31 3.32
C LEU A 56 -7.94 -1.04 2.71
N VAL A 57 -7.78 -1.03 1.39
CA VAL A 57 -7.38 0.16 0.64
C VAL A 57 -8.58 0.68 -0.14
N ILE A 58 -8.87 1.97 0.02
CA ILE A 58 -9.99 2.65 -0.60
C ILE A 58 -9.45 3.85 -1.39
N ILE A 59 -9.90 4.01 -2.63
CA ILE A 59 -9.66 5.21 -3.45
C ILE A 59 -11.01 5.88 -3.69
N ASN A 60 -11.14 7.16 -3.32
CA ASN A 60 -12.35 7.97 -3.53
C ASN A 60 -13.65 7.25 -3.06
N GLY A 61 -13.58 6.59 -1.91
CA GLY A 61 -14.71 5.84 -1.32
C GLY A 61 -15.00 4.46 -1.93
N LYS A 62 -14.18 3.96 -2.86
CA LYS A 62 -14.33 2.62 -3.47
C LYS A 62 -13.17 1.71 -3.12
N SER A 63 -13.45 0.41 -2.92
CA SER A 63 -12.40 -0.59 -2.70
C SER A 63 -11.46 -0.64 -3.90
N ALA A 64 -10.17 -0.56 -3.61
CA ALA A 64 -9.12 -0.55 -4.61
C ALA A 64 -8.20 -1.76 -4.46
N LYS A 65 -7.56 -2.13 -5.56
CA LYS A 65 -6.51 -3.15 -5.62
C LYS A 65 -5.16 -2.47 -5.70
N LEU A 66 -4.12 -3.18 -5.26
CA LEU A 66 -2.74 -2.67 -5.27
C LEU A 66 -2.23 -2.28 -6.66
N LYS A 67 -2.76 -2.93 -7.71
CA LYS A 67 -2.41 -2.67 -9.10
C LYS A 67 -3.17 -1.50 -9.73
N ASP A 68 -4.12 -0.90 -9.02
CA ASP A 68 -4.90 0.21 -9.57
C ASP A 68 -4.00 1.45 -9.70
N CYS A 69 -4.07 2.11 -10.85
CA CYS A 69 -3.30 3.32 -11.13
C CYS A 69 -3.90 4.52 -10.41
N LEU A 70 -3.04 5.32 -9.80
CA LEU A 70 -3.40 6.56 -9.13
C LEU A 70 -3.54 7.71 -10.13
N LYS A 71 -4.50 8.57 -9.86
CA LYS A 71 -4.75 9.81 -10.60
C LYS A 71 -4.52 11.01 -9.71
N GLU A 72 -4.27 12.14 -10.37
CA GLU A 72 -4.20 13.42 -9.68
C GLU A 72 -5.54 13.71 -8.98
N GLY A 73 -5.46 14.10 -7.70
CA GLY A 73 -6.64 14.36 -6.88
C GLY A 73 -7.27 13.13 -6.22
N ASP A 74 -6.73 11.93 -6.40
CA ASP A 74 -7.22 10.73 -5.71
C ASP A 74 -7.00 10.81 -4.20
N GLU A 75 -8.06 10.56 -3.44
CA GLU A 75 -8.01 10.38 -2.00
C GLU A 75 -7.89 8.90 -1.66
N ILE A 76 -6.87 8.56 -0.86
CA ILE A 76 -6.54 7.17 -0.52
C ILE A 76 -6.67 6.98 0.98
N THR A 77 -7.52 6.03 1.37
CA THR A 77 -7.67 5.60 2.76
C THR A 77 -7.11 4.20 2.94
N ILE A 78 -6.26 4.03 3.94
CA ILE A 78 -5.73 2.72 4.35
C ILE A 78 -6.32 2.42 5.72
N MET A 79 -7.15 1.39 5.80
CA MET A 79 -7.82 1.01 7.04
C MET A 79 -7.21 -0.28 7.58
N PRO A 80 -6.94 -0.35 8.90
CA PRO A 80 -6.56 -1.60 9.52
C PRO A 80 -7.67 -2.64 9.40
N PRO A 81 -7.34 -3.93 9.53
CA PRO A 81 -8.36 -4.97 9.61
C PRO A 81 -9.38 -4.63 10.68
N PHE A 82 -10.66 -4.68 10.29
CA PHE A 82 -11.74 -4.61 11.26
C PHE A 82 -11.76 -5.92 12.05
N GLY A 83 -11.51 -5.85 13.35
CA GLY A 83 -11.68 -6.98 14.26
C GLY A 83 -13.16 -7.22 14.52
N GLY A 84 -13.78 -8.12 13.75
CA GLY A 84 -15.06 -8.70 14.11
C GLY A 84 -14.81 -9.93 14.98
N GLY A 85 -15.20 -9.85 16.25
CA GLY A 85 -15.32 -11.01 17.13
C GLY A 85 -16.49 -11.91 16.73
#